data_AF-A0A4W5PT62-F1
#
_entry.id   AF-A0A4W5PT62-F1
#
_cell.length_a   1.000
_cell.length_b   1.000
_cell.length_c   1.000
_cell.angle_alpha   90.00
_cell.angle_beta   90.00
_cell.angle_gamma   90.00
#
_symmetry.space_group_name_H-M   'P 1'
#
loop_
_entity.id
_entity.type
_entity.pdbx_description
1 polymer ?
#
loop_
_entity_poly.entity_id
_entity_poly.type
_entity_poly.pdbx_seq_one_letter_code
_entity_poly.pdbx_strand_id
1 'polypeptide(L)'
;MRDNPLECSCDIHWLQQWQLNDHSGLDNQPLHCLSNGHALRLDSLVMENCTVPDVAIVHANTKVQEGGNLTFVCQVTGVPMPVVRWCTNKLLSRYTVQERFWGSTLELELQLWNMSSEDNLHNLTCEAENRAGPGEEKVTLDIECKCQ
;
A
#
# COMPACT_ATOMS: atom_id res chain seq x y z
N MET A 1 -30.78 5.59 -18.29
CA MET A 1 -29.43 6.15 -18.10
C MET A 1 -28.62 5.58 -19.26
N ARG A 2 -28.10 6.44 -20.14
CA ARG A 2 -27.33 5.97 -21.30
C ARG A 2 -26.08 5.25 -20.80
N ASP A 3 -25.84 4.08 -21.38
CA ASP A 3 -24.67 3.25 -21.17
C ASP A 3 -23.41 4.14 -21.12
N ASN A 4 -22.75 4.18 -19.96
CA ASN A 4 -21.44 4.80 -19.82
C ASN A 4 -20.41 3.69 -20.05
N PRO A 5 -19.95 3.48 -21.29
CA PRO A 5 -19.02 2.40 -21.57
C PRO A 5 -17.72 2.61 -20.79
N LEU A 6 -17.20 1.52 -20.21
CA LEU A 6 -15.94 1.54 -19.49
C LEU A 6 -14.81 1.92 -20.45
N GLU A 7 -14.10 3.01 -20.21
CA GLU A 7 -12.90 3.33 -20.96
C GLU A 7 -11.74 2.45 -20.48
N CYS A 8 -10.95 1.89 -21.39
CA CYS A 8 -9.78 1.09 -21.02
C CYS A 8 -8.70 1.99 -20.42
N SER A 9 -8.67 2.07 -19.09
CA SER A 9 -7.65 2.80 -18.34
C SER A 9 -7.21 2.03 -17.10
N CYS A 10 -6.10 2.45 -16.50
CA CYS A 10 -5.64 1.89 -15.23
C CYS A 10 -6.65 2.10 -14.08
N ASP A 11 -7.58 3.05 -14.21
CA ASP A 11 -8.60 3.32 -13.19
C ASP A 11 -9.65 2.18 -13.07
N ILE A 12 -9.70 1.28 -14.06
CA ILE A 12 -10.52 0.06 -14.03
C ILE A 12 -9.70 -1.21 -13.76
N HIS A 13 -8.43 -1.07 -13.36
CA HIS A 13 -7.57 -2.23 -13.06
C HIS A 13 -8.12 -3.09 -11.91
N TRP A 14 -8.75 -2.47 -10.91
CA TRP A 14 -9.45 -3.20 -9.84
C TRP A 14 -10.54 -4.14 -10.37
N LEU A 15 -11.21 -3.77 -11.48
CA LEU A 15 -12.28 -4.55 -12.08
C LEU A 15 -11.70 -5.75 -12.84
N GLN A 16 -10.54 -5.57 -13.47
CA GLN A 16 -9.76 -6.67 -14.05
C GLN A 16 -9.35 -7.67 -12.98
N GLN A 17 -8.78 -7.20 -11.86
CA GLN A 17 -8.38 -8.05 -10.73
C GLN A 17 -9.57 -8.80 -10.13
N TRP A 18 -10.71 -8.11 -9.96
CA TRP A 18 -11.93 -8.71 -9.46
C TRP A 18 -12.43 -9.85 -10.36
N GLN A 19 -12.38 -9.67 -11.68
CA GLN A 19 -12.76 -10.70 -12.64
C GLN A 19 -11.79 -11.90 -12.60
N LEU A 20 -10.49 -11.67 -12.42
CA LEU A 20 -9.47 -12.74 -12.34
C LEU A 20 -9.51 -13.53 -11.02
N ASN A 21 -9.94 -12.90 -9.92
CA ASN A 21 -10.02 -13.50 -8.59
C ASN A 21 -11.38 -14.18 -8.29
N ASP A 22 -12.19 -14.44 -9.32
CA ASP A 22 -13.36 -15.33 -9.33
C ASP A 22 -14.50 -15.00 -8.33
N HIS A 23 -14.84 -13.71 -8.17
CA HIS A 23 -15.98 -13.29 -7.33
C HIS A 23 -17.30 -13.08 -8.10
N SER A 24 -17.42 -13.60 -9.32
CA SER A 24 -18.60 -13.48 -10.17
C SER A 24 -19.32 -14.82 -10.36
N GLY A 25 -19.95 -15.31 -9.28
CA GLY A 25 -20.81 -16.49 -9.29
C GLY A 25 -22.17 -16.31 -10.00
N LEU A 26 -22.34 -15.30 -10.86
CA LEU A 26 -23.59 -15.07 -11.58
C LEU A 26 -23.27 -14.40 -12.93
N ASP A 27 -23.39 -15.17 -14.01
CA ASP A 27 -23.06 -14.85 -15.41
C ASP A 27 -21.57 -14.71 -15.76
N ASN A 28 -21.05 -15.80 -16.33
CA ASN A 28 -19.69 -16.03 -16.82
C ASN A 28 -19.34 -15.20 -18.07
N GLN A 29 -19.85 -13.97 -18.20
CA GLN A 29 -19.57 -13.09 -19.32
C GLN A 29 -18.34 -12.24 -19.03
N PRO A 30 -17.32 -12.25 -19.91
CA PRO A 30 -16.14 -11.43 -19.72
C PRO A 30 -16.50 -9.94 -19.85
N LEU A 31 -15.98 -9.12 -18.94
CA LEU A 31 -16.15 -7.67 -19.03
C LEU A 31 -15.32 -7.10 -20.18
N HIS A 32 -15.83 -6.03 -20.78
CA HIS A 32 -15.16 -5.32 -21.86
C HIS A 32 -15.01 -3.84 -21.52
N CYS A 33 -13.90 -3.26 -21.97
CA CYS A 33 -13.69 -1.82 -22.00
C CYS A 33 -13.50 -1.33 -23.44
N LEU A 34 -13.66 -0.04 -23.68
CA LEU A 34 -13.45 0.60 -24.96
C LEU A 34 -12.10 1.30 -25.00
N SER A 35 -11.32 1.02 -26.04
CA SER A 35 -10.11 1.78 -26.39
C SER A 35 -10.20 2.17 -27.86
N ASN A 36 -10.16 3.47 -28.17
CA ASN A 36 -10.27 3.98 -29.55
C ASN A 36 -11.51 3.45 -30.31
N GLY A 37 -12.62 3.22 -29.61
CA GLY A 37 -13.86 2.65 -30.17
C GLY A 37 -13.88 1.13 -30.32
N HIS A 38 -12.83 0.42 -29.92
CA HIS A 38 -12.72 -1.03 -29.97
C HIS A 38 -13.00 -1.63 -28.59
N ALA A 39 -13.90 -2.63 -28.53
CA ALA A 39 -14.16 -3.38 -27.31
C ALA A 39 -13.06 -4.42 -27.07
N LEU A 40 -12.33 -4.27 -25.97
CA LEU A 40 -11.27 -5.17 -25.53
C LEU A 40 -11.73 -5.94 -24.31
N ARG A 41 -11.38 -7.23 -24.23
CA ARG A 41 -11.67 -8.06 -23.06
C ARG A 41 -10.77 -7.63 -21.90
N LEU A 42 -11.37 -7.40 -20.74
CA LEU A 42 -10.67 -6.87 -19.58
C LEU A 42 -9.71 -7.90 -18.96
N ASP A 43 -10.09 -9.17 -18.90
CA ASP A 43 -9.26 -10.27 -18.35
C ASP A 43 -7.94 -10.47 -19.09
N SER A 44 -7.90 -10.22 -20.40
CA SER A 44 -6.70 -10.35 -21.24
C SER A 44 -6.00 -9.02 -21.55
N LEU A 45 -6.50 -7.89 -21.03
CA LEU A 45 -5.94 -6.58 -21.32
C LEU A 45 -4.62 -6.37 -20.56
N VAL A 46 -3.57 -5.93 -21.26
CA VAL A 46 -2.35 -5.43 -20.62
C VAL A 46 -2.45 -3.92 -20.52
N MET A 47 -2.58 -3.39 -19.30
CA MET A 47 -2.59 -1.95 -19.05
C MET A 47 -1.15 -1.45 -18.90
N GLU A 48 -0.65 -0.69 -19.88
CA GLU A 48 0.69 -0.11 -19.80
C GLU A 48 0.79 0.91 -18.67
N ASN A 49 1.94 0.97 -17.99
CA ASN A 49 2.19 1.88 -16.87
C ASN A 49 1.10 1.81 -15.78
N CYS A 50 0.68 0.60 -15.45
CA CYS A 50 -0.34 0.29 -14.46
C CYS A 50 0.10 -0.92 -13.62
N THR A 51 0.70 -0.64 -12.48
CA THR A 51 1.09 -1.66 -11.51
C THR A 51 0.64 -1.22 -10.13
N VAL A 52 0.06 -2.15 -9.38
CA VAL A 52 -0.28 -1.90 -7.97
C VAL A 52 0.98 -1.62 -7.15
N PRO A 53 0.85 -0.86 -6.05
CA PRO A 53 1.97 -0.59 -5.16
C PRO A 53 2.57 -1.87 -4.57
N ASP A 54 3.88 -2.06 -4.71
CA ASP A 54 4.65 -3.04 -3.98
C ASP A 54 5.27 -2.35 -2.77
N VAL A 55 5.03 -2.88 -1.56
CA VAL A 55 5.36 -2.25 -0.28
C VAL A 55 6.25 -3.17 0.52
N ALA A 56 7.41 -2.66 0.94
CA ALA A 56 8.41 -3.36 1.73
C ALA A 56 8.87 -2.53 2.94
N ILE A 57 8.82 -3.07 4.17
CA ILE A 57 9.25 -2.42 5.41
C ILE A 57 10.63 -2.93 5.81
N VAL A 58 11.64 -2.10 5.62
CA VAL A 58 13.02 -2.37 6.03
C VAL A 58 13.29 -1.77 7.41
N HIS A 59 13.88 -2.57 8.30
CA HIS A 59 14.23 -2.14 9.66
C HIS A 59 15.42 -2.97 10.19
N ALA A 60 16.20 -2.37 11.09
CA ALA A 60 17.34 -3.05 11.70
C ALA A 60 16.94 -3.92 12.90
N ASN A 61 15.95 -3.46 13.69
CA ASN A 61 15.42 -4.14 14.87
C ASN A 61 13.93 -3.82 15.01
N THR A 62 13.11 -4.81 15.41
CA THR A 62 11.72 -4.60 15.86
C THR A 62 11.62 -4.43 17.37
N LYS A 63 12.67 -4.84 18.09
CA LYS A 63 12.72 -4.91 19.54
C LYS A 63 13.45 -3.72 20.14
N VAL A 64 12.84 -3.08 21.13
CA VAL A 64 13.41 -1.92 21.82
C VAL A 64 12.98 -1.89 23.27
N GLN A 65 13.80 -1.32 24.15
CA GLN A 65 13.39 -1.05 25.52
C GLN A 65 12.58 0.25 25.59
N GLU A 66 11.64 0.35 26.53
CA GLU A 66 10.91 1.57 26.81
C GLU A 66 11.83 2.80 26.99
N GLY A 67 11.43 3.91 26.36
CA GLY A 67 12.22 5.14 26.23
C GLY A 67 13.29 5.11 25.13
N GLY A 68 13.47 3.97 24.45
CA GLY A 68 14.38 3.83 23.31
C GLY A 68 13.83 4.43 22.02
N ASN A 69 14.56 4.20 20.92
CA ASN A 69 14.25 4.73 19.59
C ASN A 69 14.27 3.61 18.54
N LEU A 70 13.41 3.73 17.53
CA LEU A 70 13.35 2.82 16.39
C LEU A 70 13.27 3.60 15.07
N THR A 71 13.70 2.96 14.00
CA THR A 71 13.61 3.53 12.64
C THR A 71 13.13 2.46 11.68
N PHE A 72 12.10 2.79 10.93
CA PHE A 72 11.51 1.96 9.88
C PHE A 72 11.58 2.72 8.56
N VAL A 73 11.87 2.01 7.47
CA VAL A 73 11.85 2.56 6.12
C VAL A 73 10.84 1.78 5.31
N CYS A 74 9.78 2.45 4.85
CA CYS A 74 8.84 1.86 3.92
C CYS A 74 9.29 2.15 2.50
N GLN A 75 9.75 1.13 1.78
CA GLN A 75 10.11 1.19 0.38
C GLN A 75 8.90 0.85 -0.46
N VAL A 76 8.55 1.73 -1.38
CA VAL A 76 7.38 1.58 -2.24
C VAL A 76 7.75 1.76 -3.69
N THR A 77 7.29 0.82 -4.53
CA THR A 77 7.33 0.95 -5.98
C THR A 77 5.91 0.81 -6.55
N GLY A 78 5.68 1.30 -7.76
CA GLY A 78 4.37 1.23 -8.39
C GLY A 78 4.24 2.25 -9.51
N VAL A 79 3.36 1.98 -10.46
CA VAL A 79 3.13 2.86 -11.61
C VAL A 79 1.63 3.08 -11.80
N PRO A 80 1.12 4.32 -11.73
CA PRO A 80 1.82 5.55 -11.37
C PRO A 80 2.41 5.53 -9.96
N MET A 81 3.31 6.48 -9.68
CA MET A 81 3.93 6.62 -8.37
C MET A 81 2.88 6.66 -7.26
N PRO A 82 2.89 5.72 -6.29
CA PRO A 82 1.88 5.68 -5.24
C PRO A 82 1.99 6.82 -4.23
N VAL A 83 0.86 7.20 -3.65
CA VAL A 83 0.82 8.01 -2.43
C VAL A 83 1.01 7.07 -1.25
N VAL A 84 1.96 7.36 -0.36
CA VAL A 84 2.36 6.47 0.73
C VAL A 84 2.17 7.15 2.07
N ARG A 85 1.75 6.40 3.09
CA ARG A 85 1.67 6.87 4.48
C ARG A 85 1.89 5.76 5.49
N TRP A 86 2.42 6.14 6.64
CA TRP A 86 2.40 5.32 7.85
C TRP A 86 1.09 5.53 8.62
N CYS A 87 0.47 4.44 9.08
CA CYS A 87 -0.70 4.46 9.95
C CYS A 87 -0.28 4.68 11.42
N THR A 88 -0.11 5.95 11.81
CA THR A 88 0.41 6.36 13.13
C THR A 88 -0.65 6.92 14.09
N ASN A 89 -1.92 6.94 13.68
CA ASN A 89 -3.02 7.57 14.43
C ASN A 89 -3.28 6.98 15.83
N LYS A 90 -2.76 5.80 16.12
CA LYS A 90 -2.92 5.10 17.40
C LYS A 90 -1.61 4.99 18.19
N LEU A 91 -0.52 5.59 17.71
CA LEU A 91 0.76 5.61 18.42
C LEU A 91 0.80 6.73 19.45
N LEU A 92 1.26 6.39 20.65
CA LEU A 92 1.54 7.35 21.73
C LEU A 92 2.99 7.83 21.68
N SER A 93 3.89 6.99 21.17
CA SER A 93 5.29 7.32 20.92
C SER A 93 5.40 8.48 19.94
N ARG A 94 6.36 9.36 20.20
CA ARG A 94 6.60 10.50 19.33
C ARG A 94 7.32 10.03 18.06
N TYR A 95 6.99 10.65 16.94
CA TYR A 95 7.54 10.24 15.65
C TYR A 95 7.82 11.42 14.73
N THR A 96 8.66 11.15 13.72
CA THR A 96 8.81 12.00 12.54
C THR A 96 8.80 11.14 11.29
N VAL A 97 8.33 11.72 10.18
CA VAL A 97 8.27 11.06 8.88
C VAL A 97 9.06 11.88 7.88
N GLN A 98 9.91 11.23 7.10
CA GLN A 98 10.69 11.83 6.03
C GLN A 98 10.53 11.04 4.75
N GLU A 99 10.26 11.72 3.66
CA GLU A 99 10.11 11.13 2.32
C GLU A 99 11.40 11.33 1.52
N ARG A 100 11.83 10.29 0.80
CA ARG A 100 12.98 10.33 -0.10
C ARG A 100 12.68 9.54 -1.37
N PHE A 101 13.14 10.05 -2.50
CA PHE A 101 13.02 9.37 -3.79
C PHE A 101 14.37 8.80 -4.24
N TRP A 102 14.37 7.53 -4.65
CA TRP A 102 15.52 6.82 -5.23
C TRP A 102 15.11 6.25 -6.58
N GLY A 103 15.25 7.05 -7.64
CA GLY A 103 14.79 6.65 -8.97
C GLY A 103 13.29 6.42 -9.00
N SER A 104 12.86 5.17 -9.23
CA SER A 104 11.45 4.75 -9.25
C SER A 104 10.92 4.27 -7.89
N THR A 105 11.72 4.34 -6.83
CA THR A 105 11.36 3.88 -5.48
C THR A 105 11.12 5.07 -4.55
N LEU A 106 9.98 5.09 -3.86
CA LEU A 106 9.74 5.96 -2.70
C LEU A 106 10.30 5.29 -1.46
N GLU A 107 10.97 6.05 -0.61
CA GLU A 107 11.27 5.65 0.76
C GLU A 107 10.57 6.60 1.72
N LEU A 108 9.71 6.06 2.57
CA LEU A 108 9.08 6.79 3.67
C LEU A 108 9.69 6.33 4.99
N GLU A 109 10.65 7.09 5.49
CA GLU A 109 11.36 6.84 6.74
C GLU A 109 10.53 7.35 7.92
N LEU A 110 10.26 6.46 8.88
CA LEU A 110 9.58 6.74 10.14
C LEU A 110 10.56 6.55 11.30
N GLN A 111 10.88 7.64 11.96
CA GLN A 111 11.71 7.65 13.17
C GLN A 111 10.81 7.79 14.39
N LEU A 112 10.88 6.81 15.30
CA LEU A 112 10.17 6.79 16.57
C LEU A 112 11.17 7.03 17.69
N TRP A 113 10.85 7.93 18.62
CA TRP A 113 11.70 8.22 19.77
C TRP A 113 10.92 8.22 21.08
N ASN A 114 11.64 7.94 22.16
CA ASN A 114 11.05 7.83 23.50
C ASN A 114 9.83 6.89 23.51
N MET A 115 10.06 5.65 23.08
CA MET A 115 9.01 4.64 22.88
C MET A 115 8.20 4.39 24.17
N SER A 116 6.88 4.41 24.06
CA SER A 116 5.95 4.09 25.12
C SER A 116 5.70 2.59 25.20
N SER A 117 5.72 2.00 26.39
CA SER A 117 5.32 0.60 26.61
C SER A 117 3.87 0.31 26.22
N GLU A 118 3.01 1.33 26.16
CA GLU A 118 1.61 1.22 25.72
C GLU A 118 1.47 0.91 24.21
N ASP A 119 2.50 1.20 23.41
CA ASP A 119 2.52 0.86 21.98
C ASP A 119 3.06 -0.57 21.72
N ASN A 120 3.31 -1.36 22.78
CA ASN A 120 3.79 -2.73 22.61
C ASN A 120 2.76 -3.60 21.88
N LEU A 121 3.21 -4.45 20.97
CA LEU A 121 2.39 -5.29 20.09
C LEU A 121 1.49 -4.49 19.13
N HIS A 122 1.73 -3.19 18.98
CA HIS A 122 1.04 -2.37 17.99
C HIS A 122 1.49 -2.74 16.57
N ASN A 123 0.52 -2.91 15.66
CA ASN A 123 0.80 -3.16 14.25
C ASN A 123 0.99 -1.85 13.50
N LEU A 124 2.24 -1.55 13.21
CA LEU A 124 2.63 -0.42 12.40
C LEU A 124 2.44 -0.77 10.92
N THR A 125 1.54 -0.05 10.25
CA THR A 125 1.19 -0.33 8.85
C THR A 125 1.74 0.78 7.95
N CYS A 126 2.42 0.41 6.87
CA CYS A 126 2.67 1.30 5.74
C CYS A 126 1.66 0.98 4.65
N GLU A 127 0.90 1.99 4.22
CA GLU A 127 -0.10 1.86 3.17
C GLU A 127 0.30 2.74 1.98
N ALA A 128 0.14 2.20 0.78
CA ALA A 128 0.41 2.86 -0.48
C ALA A 128 -0.79 2.71 -1.42
N GLU A 129 -1.11 3.75 -2.17
CA GLU A 129 -2.23 3.71 -3.12
C GLU A 129 -1.88 4.46 -4.39
N ASN A 130 -2.19 3.85 -5.53
CA ASN A 130 -2.25 4.53 -6.81
C ASN A 130 -3.56 4.14 -7.52
N ARG A 131 -3.79 4.67 -8.72
CA ARG A 131 -4.99 4.36 -9.51
C ARG A 131 -5.11 2.87 -9.90
N ALA A 132 -4.02 2.09 -9.88
CA ALA A 132 -4.06 0.67 -10.17
C ALA A 132 -4.61 -0.14 -8.98
N GLY A 133 -4.46 0.40 -7.76
CA GLY A 133 -5.00 -0.18 -6.54
C GLY A 133 -4.17 0.14 -5.29
N PRO A 134 -4.52 -0.50 -4.16
CA PRO A 134 -3.80 -0.37 -2.90
C PRO A 134 -2.68 -1.42 -2.75
N GLY A 135 -1.73 -1.13 -1.89
CA GLY A 135 -0.73 -2.05 -1.35
C GLY A 135 -0.43 -1.71 0.12
N GLU A 136 -0.14 -2.70 0.95
CA GLU A 136 0.20 -2.47 2.36
C GLU A 136 1.18 -3.52 2.89
N GLU A 137 1.95 -3.14 3.89
CA GLU A 137 2.70 -4.08 4.74
C GLU A 137 2.63 -3.65 6.21
N LYS A 138 2.81 -4.61 7.11
CA LYS A 138 2.65 -4.46 8.56
C LYS A 138 3.86 -5.03 9.30
N VAL A 139 4.32 -4.30 10.31
CA VAL A 139 5.31 -4.78 11.28
C VAL A 139 4.79 -4.58 12.69
N THR A 140 5.00 -5.55 13.56
CA THR A 140 4.58 -5.48 14.97
C THR A 140 5.72 -4.92 15.82
N LEU A 141 5.42 -3.91 16.65
CA LEU A 141 6.37 -3.36 17.61
C LEU A 141 6.58 -4.31 18.80
N ASP A 142 7.83 -4.55 19.19
CA ASP A 142 8.21 -5.32 20.37
C ASP A 142 8.92 -4.39 21.37
N ILE A 143 8.20 -3.98 22.41
CA ILE A 143 8.69 -3.01 23.40
C ILE A 143 8.80 -3.67 24.76
N GLU A 144 10.02 -3.79 25.26
CA GLU A 144 10.27 -4.28 26.61
C GLU A 144 10.00 -3.17 27.63
N CYS A 145 8.92 -3.35 28.40
CA CYS A 145 8.58 -2.46 29.51
C CYS A 145 9.71 -2.42 30.52
N LYS A 146 10.00 -1.23 31.06
CA LYS A 146 10.85 -1.11 32.24
C LYS A 146 10.00 -1.33 33.48
N CYS A 147 9.99 -2.55 34.01
CA CYS A 147 9.51 -2.77 35.37
C CYS A 147 10.48 -2.08 36.33
N GLN A 148 10.02 -1.04 37.02
CA GLN A 148 10.74 -0.34 38.07
C GLN A 148 10.15 -0.65 39.43
#